data_AF-A0A7K3D302-F1
#
_entry.id   AF-A0A7K3D302-F1
#
_cell.length_a   1.000
_cell.length_b   1.000
_cell.length_c   1.000
_cell.angle_alpha   90.00
_cell.angle_beta   90.00
_cell.angle_gamma   90.00
#
_symmetry.space_group_name_H-M   'P 1'
#
loop_
_entity.id
_entity.type
_entity.pdbx_description
1 polymer ?
#
loop_
_entity_poly.entity_id
_entity_poly.type
_entity_poly.pdbx_seq_one_letter_code
_entity_poly.pdbx_strand_id
1 'polypeptide(L)'
;MKPPMHSRCVACSEPIPSPRAGKKYCSTKCGYRYYAAPDRFLERFGRTCERCGAAIDDNERICKRFCTTSCQVMHNQDVRRMRRRGLPMERISRAEIFERDGMVCHLCVMPIIGKPTIDHIIPIATPGSPGHVWENVAAAHSTCNSSKRNRVQPEDWVLYAELRLRRSDGERRRASAA
;
A
#
# COMPACT_ATOMS: atom_id res chain seq x y z
N MET A 1 -13.06 -15.33 -10.20
CA MET A 1 -12.69 -15.97 -8.91
C MET A 1 -13.94 -16.08 -8.04
N LYS A 2 -14.31 -17.29 -7.60
CA LYS A 2 -15.40 -17.49 -6.64
C LYS A 2 -14.92 -17.02 -5.25
N PRO A 3 -15.74 -16.28 -4.48
CA PRO A 3 -15.35 -15.81 -3.16
C PRO A 3 -15.16 -17.00 -2.20
N PRO A 4 -14.19 -16.92 -1.26
CA PRO A 4 -13.90 -18.01 -0.34
C PRO A 4 -15.10 -18.32 0.57
N MET A 5 -15.29 -19.60 0.85
CA MET A 5 -16.27 -20.09 1.82
C MET A 5 -15.64 -20.13 3.21
N HIS A 6 -16.31 -19.53 4.21
CA HIS A 6 -15.87 -19.57 5.61
C HIS A 6 -16.83 -20.46 6.39
N SER A 7 -16.32 -21.42 7.14
CA SER A 7 -17.10 -22.28 8.06
C SER A 7 -17.21 -21.67 9.45
N ARG A 8 -16.29 -20.77 9.82
CA ARG A 8 -16.23 -20.09 11.12
C ARG A 8 -16.29 -18.57 10.95
N CYS A 9 -16.88 -17.91 11.93
CA CYS A 9 -17.02 -16.46 12.01
C CYS A 9 -15.65 -15.81 12.18
N VAL A 10 -15.28 -14.89 11.30
CA VAL A 10 -14.00 -14.17 11.36
C VAL A 10 -13.93 -13.23 12.59
N ALA A 11 -15.07 -12.87 13.19
CA ALA A 11 -15.16 -11.93 14.30
C ALA A 11 -15.07 -12.58 15.69
N CYS A 12 -15.68 -13.76 15.87
CA CYS A 12 -15.82 -14.42 17.18
C CYS A 12 -15.46 -15.91 17.16
N SER A 13 -14.99 -16.42 16.02
CA SER A 13 -14.60 -17.81 15.81
C SER A 13 -15.71 -18.86 15.93
N GLU A 14 -16.96 -18.49 16.23
CA GLU A 14 -18.12 -19.42 16.27
C GLU A 14 -18.53 -19.95 14.88
N PRO A 15 -19.17 -21.13 14.78
CA PRO A 15 -19.69 -21.67 13.52
C PRO A 15 -20.66 -20.71 12.83
N ILE A 16 -20.61 -20.65 11.50
CA ILE A 16 -21.58 -19.88 10.72
C ILE A 16 -22.83 -20.77 10.50
N PRO A 17 -24.05 -20.37 10.94
CA PRO A 17 -25.24 -21.23 10.90
C PRO A 17 -25.66 -21.68 9.49
N SER A 18 -25.28 -20.91 8.46
CA SER A 18 -25.52 -21.24 7.05
C SER A 18 -24.37 -20.70 6.20
N PRO A 19 -23.25 -21.45 6.10
CA PRO A 19 -22.08 -21.03 5.35
C PRO A 19 -22.41 -20.93 3.87
N ARG A 20 -22.05 -19.81 3.25
CA ARG A 20 -22.14 -19.62 1.80
C ARG A 20 -20.94 -18.83 1.31
N ALA A 21 -20.60 -18.96 0.04
CA ALA A 21 -19.49 -18.22 -0.57
C ALA A 21 -19.61 -16.72 -0.25
N GLY A 22 -18.57 -16.15 0.35
CA GLY A 22 -18.52 -14.73 0.77
C GLY A 22 -19.15 -14.40 2.13
N LYS A 23 -19.89 -15.30 2.79
CA LYS A 23 -20.37 -15.08 4.17
C LYS A 23 -19.22 -15.29 5.15
N LYS A 24 -18.93 -14.27 5.96
CA LYS A 24 -17.77 -14.23 6.88
C LYS A 24 -18.15 -14.26 8.36
N TYR A 25 -19.41 -13.97 8.68
CA TYR A 25 -19.84 -13.72 10.06
C TYR A 25 -21.06 -14.58 10.41
N CYS A 26 -21.14 -15.02 11.66
CA CYS A 26 -22.29 -15.79 12.17
C CYS A 26 -23.54 -14.91 12.36
N SER A 27 -23.38 -13.60 12.54
CA SER A 27 -24.47 -12.63 12.74
C SER A 27 -24.13 -11.23 12.23
N THR A 28 -25.14 -10.38 12.04
CA THR A 28 -24.96 -8.95 11.74
C THR A 28 -24.18 -8.24 12.83
N LYS A 29 -24.42 -8.58 14.11
CA LYS A 29 -23.68 -8.05 15.27
C LYS A 29 -22.19 -8.37 15.19
N CYS A 30 -21.83 -9.60 14.80
CA CYS A 30 -20.44 -9.99 14.58
C CYS A 30 -19.82 -9.27 13.37
N GLY A 31 -20.58 -9.06 12.30
CA GLY A 31 -20.15 -8.22 11.18
C GLY A 31 -19.85 -6.78 11.63
N TYR A 32 -20.75 -6.18 12.41
CA TYR A 32 -20.56 -4.84 12.96
C TYR A 32 -19.34 -4.79 13.88
N ARG A 33 -19.22 -5.70 14.87
CA ARG A 33 -18.04 -5.79 15.75
C ARG A 33 -16.74 -5.93 14.97
N TYR A 34 -16.72 -6.71 13.90
CA TYR A 34 -15.53 -6.87 13.07
C TYR A 34 -15.12 -5.56 12.37
N TYR A 35 -16.07 -4.81 11.81
CA TYR A 35 -15.79 -3.53 11.16
C TYR A 35 -15.63 -2.36 12.13
N ALA A 36 -16.16 -2.49 13.35
CA ALA A 36 -16.09 -1.51 14.42
C ALA A 36 -14.89 -1.74 15.35
N ALA A 37 -14.22 -2.89 15.29
CA ALA A 37 -12.99 -3.17 16.04
C ALA A 37 -11.88 -2.23 15.56
N PRO A 38 -11.53 -1.19 16.34
CA PRO A 38 -10.57 -0.16 15.93
C PRO A 38 -9.18 -0.73 15.75
N ASP A 39 -8.83 -1.63 16.66
CA ASP A 39 -7.48 -2.11 16.93
C ASP A 39 -6.87 -2.73 15.67
N ARG A 40 -7.59 -3.64 15.01
CA ARG A 40 -7.12 -4.29 13.77
C ARG A 40 -6.94 -3.33 12.60
N PHE A 41 -7.73 -2.26 12.55
CA PHE A 41 -7.59 -1.26 11.49
C PHE A 41 -6.40 -0.35 11.78
N LEU A 42 -6.29 0.13 13.02
CA LEU A 42 -5.20 0.99 13.46
C LEU A 42 -3.85 0.27 13.36
N GLU A 43 -3.76 -0.98 13.81
CA GLU A 43 -2.57 -1.83 13.65
C GLU A 43 -2.18 -2.02 12.18
N ARG A 44 -3.18 -2.16 11.29
CA ARG A 44 -2.93 -2.52 9.89
C ARG A 44 -2.71 -1.34 8.95
N PHE A 45 -3.33 -0.20 9.21
CA PHE A 45 -3.39 0.94 8.29
C PHE A 45 -3.11 2.29 8.97
N GLY A 46 -3.18 2.36 10.29
CA GLY A 46 -3.22 3.63 11.02
C GLY A 46 -4.37 4.53 10.55
N ARG A 47 -4.24 5.84 10.78
CA ARG A 47 -5.19 6.88 10.30
C ARG A 47 -4.68 7.56 9.04
N THR A 48 -4.24 6.78 8.05
CA THR A 48 -3.71 7.34 6.79
C THR A 48 -4.41 6.78 5.56
N CYS A 49 -4.51 7.60 4.51
CA CYS A 49 -5.08 7.20 3.22
C CYS A 49 -4.18 6.18 2.52
N GLU A 50 -4.72 5.00 2.16
CA GLU A 50 -3.99 3.92 1.46
C GLU A 50 -3.42 4.33 0.09
N ARG A 51 -3.81 5.49 -0.44
CA ARG A 51 -3.28 6.00 -1.70
C ARG A 51 -2.30 7.14 -1.55
N CYS A 52 -2.72 8.25 -0.97
CA CYS A 52 -1.90 9.46 -0.89
C CYS A 52 -1.13 9.59 0.44
N GLY A 53 -1.45 8.76 1.45
CA GLY A 53 -0.79 8.79 2.75
C GLY A 53 -1.18 9.98 3.63
N ALA A 54 -2.09 10.84 3.16
CA ALA A 54 -2.62 11.91 3.99
C ALA A 54 -3.33 11.34 5.22
N ALA A 55 -3.22 12.04 6.34
CA ALA A 55 -3.99 11.73 7.54
C ALA A 55 -5.49 11.75 7.23
N ILE A 56 -6.23 10.82 7.82
CA ILE A 56 -7.68 10.76 7.79
C ILE A 56 -8.17 11.39 9.09
N ASP A 57 -8.99 12.44 8.97
CA ASP A 57 -9.56 13.22 10.08
C ASP A 57 -10.16 12.33 11.16
N ASP A 58 -9.85 12.57 12.44
CA ASP A 58 -10.27 11.74 13.58
C ASP A 58 -11.79 11.60 13.74
N ASN A 59 -12.59 12.53 13.23
CA ASN A 59 -14.05 12.43 13.22
C ASN A 59 -14.58 11.43 12.18
N GLU A 60 -13.74 11.00 11.24
CA GLU A 60 -14.12 9.99 10.25
C GLU A 60 -14.12 8.59 10.85
N ARG A 61 -14.93 7.70 10.27
CA ARG A 61 -14.97 6.29 10.69
C ARG A 61 -13.55 5.71 10.74
N ILE A 62 -13.23 4.98 11.81
CA ILE A 62 -11.90 4.38 12.00
C ILE A 62 -11.51 3.55 10.77
N CYS A 63 -12.47 2.81 10.19
CA CYS A 63 -12.28 1.99 9.02
C CYS A 63 -12.22 2.73 7.66
N LYS A 64 -12.23 4.07 7.64
CA LYS A 64 -12.11 4.85 6.41
C LYS A 64 -10.70 4.65 5.83
N ARG A 65 -10.63 4.17 4.59
CA ARG A 65 -9.38 3.78 3.93
C ARG A 65 -8.77 4.87 3.05
N PHE A 66 -9.58 5.83 2.62
CA PHE A 66 -9.19 6.87 1.67
C PHE A 66 -9.72 8.22 2.13
N CYS A 67 -8.92 9.26 1.99
CA CYS A 67 -9.33 10.62 2.35
C CYS A 67 -10.46 11.15 1.44
N THR A 68 -10.50 10.74 0.16
CA THR A 68 -11.53 11.15 -0.81
C THR A 68 -11.95 10.01 -1.74
N THR A 69 -13.13 10.14 -2.35
CA THR A 69 -13.61 9.22 -3.40
C THR A 69 -12.65 9.17 -4.58
N SER A 70 -12.06 10.30 -4.97
CA SER A 70 -11.03 10.34 -6.02
C SER A 70 -9.81 9.49 -5.64
N CYS A 71 -9.37 9.55 -4.37
CA CYS A 71 -8.30 8.69 -3.88
C CYS A 71 -8.65 7.20 -4.05
N GLN A 72 -9.86 6.80 -3.65
CA GLN A 72 -10.33 5.42 -3.81
C GLN A 72 -10.37 4.99 -5.30
N VAL A 73 -10.90 5.83 -6.17
CA VAL A 73 -11.06 5.52 -7.61
C VAL A 73 -9.71 5.26 -8.26
N MET A 74 -8.74 6.18 -8.13
CA MET A 74 -7.48 5.95 -8.84
C MET A 74 -6.62 4.86 -8.16
N HIS A 75 -6.75 4.63 -6.85
CA HIS A 75 -6.15 3.42 -6.23
C HIS A 75 -6.68 2.15 -6.89
N ASN A 76 -7.99 2.05 -7.10
CA ASN A 76 -8.60 0.90 -7.77
C ASN A 76 -8.15 0.80 -9.25
N GLN A 77 -7.90 1.92 -9.92
CA GLN A 77 -7.36 1.93 -11.28
C GLN A 77 -5.92 1.39 -11.31
N ASP A 78 -5.07 1.80 -10.37
CA ASP A 78 -3.69 1.32 -10.24
C ASP A 78 -3.66 -0.19 -9.97
N VAL A 79 -4.49 -0.66 -9.02
CA VAL A 79 -4.67 -2.10 -8.74
C VAL A 79 -5.10 -2.88 -9.98
N ARG A 80 -6.08 -2.36 -10.73
CA ARG A 80 -6.53 -3.00 -11.98
C ARG A 80 -5.42 -3.04 -13.02
N ARG A 81 -4.65 -1.96 -13.16
CA ARG A 81 -3.52 -1.88 -14.10
C ARG A 81 -2.44 -2.90 -13.75
N MET A 82 -2.10 -3.07 -12.47
CA MET A 82 -1.12 -4.08 -12.03
C MET A 82 -1.61 -5.49 -12.38
N ARG A 83 -2.85 -5.81 -11.99
CA ARG A 83 -3.44 -7.13 -12.18
C ARG A 83 -3.48 -7.55 -13.65
N ARG A 84 -3.87 -6.64 -14.55
CA ARG A 84 -3.89 -6.92 -15.99
C ARG A 84 -2.52 -7.28 -16.56
N ARG A 85 -1.45 -6.84 -15.91
CA ARG A 85 -0.07 -7.04 -16.35
C ARG A 85 0.66 -8.12 -15.56
N GLY A 86 0.00 -8.78 -14.62
CA GLY A 86 0.62 -9.78 -13.75
C GLY A 86 1.75 -9.22 -12.87
N LEU A 87 1.75 -7.91 -12.61
CA LEU A 87 2.81 -7.27 -11.83
C LEU A 87 2.59 -7.50 -10.32
N PRO A 88 3.67 -7.68 -9.55
CA PRO A 88 3.57 -7.82 -8.10
C PRO A 88 3.07 -6.51 -7.47
N MET A 89 2.35 -6.66 -6.37
CA MET A 89 1.78 -5.57 -5.60
C MET A 89 1.91 -5.88 -4.12
N GLU A 90 2.81 -5.18 -3.48
CA GLU A 90 3.00 -5.20 -2.04
C GLU A 90 2.16 -4.10 -1.38
N ARG A 91 1.89 -4.29 -0.09
CA ARG A 91 1.38 -3.20 0.75
C ARG A 91 2.57 -2.53 1.38
N ILE A 92 2.75 -1.25 1.05
CA ILE A 92 3.90 -0.47 1.49
C ILE A 92 3.37 0.69 2.32
N SER A 93 3.94 0.87 3.52
CA SER A 93 3.66 2.04 4.34
C SER A 93 4.29 3.27 3.70
N ARG A 94 3.50 4.29 3.42
CA ARG A 94 4.03 5.53 2.82
C ARG A 94 4.93 6.27 3.79
N ALA A 95 4.55 6.28 5.07
CA ALA A 95 5.37 6.87 6.13
C ALA A 95 6.75 6.20 6.19
N GLU A 96 6.80 4.88 6.09
CA GLU A 96 8.06 4.12 6.06
C GLU A 96 8.95 4.51 4.88
N ILE A 97 8.38 4.67 3.68
CA ILE A 97 9.15 5.12 2.49
C ILE A 97 9.67 6.54 2.67
N PHE A 98 8.84 7.45 3.20
CA PHE A 98 9.25 8.83 3.43
C PHE A 98 10.34 8.95 4.49
N GLU A 99 10.27 8.14 5.54
CA GLU A 99 11.30 8.03 6.57
C GLU A 99 12.59 7.42 6.00
N ARG A 100 12.49 6.32 5.24
CA ARG A 100 13.62 5.67 4.57
C ARG A 100 14.39 6.65 3.67
N ASP A 101 13.66 7.49 2.96
CA ASP A 101 14.20 8.46 1.99
C ASP A 101 14.51 9.83 2.64
N GLY A 102 14.32 9.96 3.96
CA GLY A 102 14.66 11.18 4.71
C GLY A 102 13.90 12.42 4.24
N MET A 103 12.68 12.27 3.72
CA MET A 103 11.90 13.34 3.10
C MET A 103 12.65 14.06 1.95
N VAL A 104 13.55 13.38 1.24
CA VAL A 104 14.25 13.91 0.06
C VAL A 104 13.61 13.35 -1.21
N CYS A 105 13.42 14.21 -2.21
CA CYS A 105 12.89 13.79 -3.51
C CYS A 105 13.97 13.05 -4.30
N HIS A 106 13.73 11.80 -4.69
CA HIS A 106 14.71 11.02 -5.44
C HIS A 106 14.98 11.56 -6.87
N LEU A 107 14.04 12.33 -7.43
CA LEU A 107 14.14 12.85 -8.81
C LEU A 107 14.98 14.12 -8.93
N CYS A 108 14.89 15.02 -7.95
CA CYS A 108 15.61 16.30 -7.99
C CYS A 108 16.59 16.48 -6.83
N VAL A 109 16.64 15.51 -5.90
CA VAL A 109 17.55 15.47 -4.75
C VAL A 109 17.34 16.64 -3.77
N MET A 110 16.21 17.35 -3.87
CA MET A 110 15.86 18.45 -2.96
C MET A 110 14.91 17.98 -1.85
N PRO A 111 14.96 18.59 -0.66
CA PRO A 111 14.01 18.31 0.42
C PRO A 111 12.55 18.49 -0.02
N ILE A 112 11.68 17.60 0.44
CA ILE A 112 10.24 17.68 0.22
C ILE A 112 9.61 18.52 1.32
N ILE A 113 9.26 19.75 0.98
CA ILE A 113 8.48 20.64 1.84
C ILE A 113 7.00 20.47 1.47
N GLY A 114 6.17 20.05 2.43
CA GLY A 114 4.73 19.85 2.24
C GLY A 114 4.34 18.38 2.02
N LYS A 115 3.46 18.12 1.04
CA LYS A 115 2.85 16.79 0.85
C LYS A 115 3.67 15.92 -0.13
N PRO A 116 4.42 14.92 0.35
CA PRO A 116 5.17 14.01 -0.52
C PRO A 116 4.25 13.07 -1.30
N THR A 117 4.74 12.64 -2.45
CA THR A 117 4.16 11.54 -3.23
C THR A 117 5.09 10.34 -3.23
N ILE A 118 4.53 9.17 -3.51
CA ILE A 118 5.35 8.01 -3.86
C ILE A 118 5.39 7.95 -5.37
N ASP A 119 6.60 7.91 -5.90
CA ASP A 119 6.88 7.67 -7.30
C ASP A 119 7.32 6.22 -7.50
N HIS A 120 6.94 5.64 -8.64
CA HIS A 120 7.46 4.35 -9.06
C HIS A 120 8.76 4.59 -9.83
N ILE A 121 9.89 4.19 -9.24
CA ILE A 121 11.23 4.43 -9.80
C ILE A 121 11.27 3.94 -11.24
N ILE A 122 10.93 2.67 -11.46
CA ILE A 122 10.57 2.12 -12.76
C ILE A 122 9.06 2.23 -12.92
N PRO A 123 8.56 3.06 -13.85
CA PRO A 123 7.14 3.24 -14.05
C PRO A 123 6.45 1.90 -14.28
N ILE A 124 5.25 1.76 -13.73
CA ILE A 124 4.43 0.57 -13.93
C ILE A 124 4.39 0.25 -15.42
N ALA A 125 4.13 1.26 -16.27
CA ALA A 125 3.98 1.17 -17.72
C ALA A 125 5.15 0.47 -18.44
N THR A 126 6.35 0.48 -17.88
CA THR A 126 7.56 -0.10 -18.49
C THR A 126 7.43 -1.62 -18.65
N PRO A 127 7.77 -2.20 -19.81
CA PRO A 127 7.89 -3.65 -19.97
C PRO A 127 8.85 -4.25 -18.95
N GLY A 128 8.49 -5.37 -18.32
CA GLY A 128 9.32 -5.96 -17.26
C GLY A 128 9.37 -5.14 -15.96
N SER A 129 8.47 -4.17 -15.75
CA SER A 129 8.41 -3.37 -14.52
C SER A 129 8.41 -4.28 -13.28
N PRO A 130 9.15 -3.94 -12.22
CA PRO A 130 9.09 -4.64 -10.94
C PRO A 130 7.75 -4.52 -10.21
N GLY A 131 6.80 -3.70 -10.69
CA GLY A 131 5.50 -3.52 -10.05
C GLY A 131 5.51 -2.54 -8.88
N HIS A 132 4.52 -2.63 -8.00
CA HIS A 132 4.45 -1.80 -6.80
C HIS A 132 5.02 -2.59 -5.62
N VAL A 133 6.35 -2.56 -5.51
CA VAL A 133 7.15 -3.27 -4.51
C VAL A 133 8.06 -2.28 -3.78
N TRP A 134 8.47 -2.58 -2.56
CA TRP A 134 9.20 -1.66 -1.68
C TRP A 134 10.45 -1.05 -2.34
N GLU A 135 11.14 -1.85 -3.15
CA GLU A 135 12.36 -1.51 -3.88
C GLU A 135 12.10 -0.59 -5.08
N ASN A 136 10.89 -0.59 -5.63
CA ASN A 136 10.53 0.14 -6.85
C ASN A 136 9.69 1.39 -6.55
N VAL A 137 9.70 1.85 -5.30
CA VAL A 137 9.02 3.07 -4.89
C VAL A 137 9.96 3.98 -4.12
N ALA A 138 9.83 5.29 -4.33
CA ALA A 138 10.62 6.30 -3.63
C ALA A 138 9.83 7.60 -3.41
N ALA A 139 10.25 8.39 -2.43
CA ALA A 139 9.68 9.69 -2.13
C ALA A 139 9.98 10.70 -3.24
N ALA A 140 8.96 11.45 -3.67
CA ALA A 140 9.09 12.50 -4.68
C ALA A 140 8.17 13.68 -4.41
N HIS A 141 8.56 14.88 -4.85
CA HIS A 141 7.62 15.99 -4.97
C HIS A 141 6.50 15.63 -5.94
N SER A 142 5.29 16.13 -5.68
CA SER A 142 4.15 15.92 -6.58
C SER A 142 4.41 16.45 -7.99
N THR A 143 5.14 17.57 -8.11
CA THR A 143 5.48 18.21 -9.39
C THR A 143 6.54 17.41 -10.15
N CYS A 144 7.62 17.00 -9.49
CA CYS A 144 8.67 16.17 -10.10
C CYS A 144 8.11 14.83 -10.60
N ASN A 145 7.33 14.13 -9.77
CA ASN A 145 6.68 12.88 -10.13
C ASN A 145 5.75 13.06 -11.36
N SER A 146 4.88 14.07 -11.33
CA SER A 146 3.99 14.37 -12.47
C SER A 146 4.76 14.72 -13.74
N SER A 147 5.92 15.36 -13.61
CA SER A 147 6.81 15.67 -14.74
C SER A 147 7.47 14.41 -15.30
N LYS A 148 7.96 13.49 -14.45
CA LYS A 148 8.61 12.21 -14.86
C LYS A 148 7.69 11.39 -15.77
N ARG A 149 6.40 11.29 -15.42
CA ARG A 149 5.40 10.47 -16.13
C ARG A 149 5.89 9.01 -16.25
N ASN A 150 5.92 8.46 -17.45
CA ASN A 150 6.38 7.10 -17.73
C ASN A 150 7.84 7.05 -18.23
N ARG A 151 8.61 8.12 -18.06
CA ARG A 151 10.03 8.11 -18.46
C ARG A 151 10.83 7.28 -17.46
N VAL A 152 11.73 6.48 -18.00
CA VAL A 152 12.72 5.72 -17.24
C VAL A 152 14.10 6.12 -17.74
N GLN A 153 15.01 6.37 -16.81
CA GLN A 153 16.42 6.64 -17.09
C GLN A 153 17.28 5.47 -16.61
N PRO A 154 18.52 5.30 -17.11
CA PRO A 154 19.42 4.26 -16.61
C PRO A 154 19.61 4.31 -15.08
N GLU A 155 19.68 5.51 -14.51
CA GLU A 155 19.87 5.73 -13.08
C GLU A 155 18.68 5.21 -12.25
N ASP A 156 17.46 5.18 -12.82
CA ASP A 156 16.30 4.59 -12.15
C ASP A 156 16.50 3.09 -11.89
N TRP A 157 17.13 2.37 -12.83
CA TRP A 157 17.43 0.94 -12.66
C TRP A 157 18.52 0.70 -11.62
N VAL A 158 19.51 1.60 -11.56
CA VAL A 158 20.55 1.57 -10.53
C VAL A 158 19.92 1.74 -9.15
N LEU A 159 19.09 2.77 -8.96
CA LEU A 159 18.40 3.02 -7.69
C LEU A 159 17.51 1.83 -7.28
N TYR A 160 16.74 1.26 -8.20
CA TYR A 160 15.95 0.06 -7.93
C TYR A 160 16.83 -1.12 -7.45
N ALA A 161 17.97 -1.36 -8.10
CA ALA A 161 18.89 -2.43 -7.73
C ALA A 161 19.51 -2.20 -6.33
N GLU A 162 19.89 -0.97 -6.01
CA GLU A 162 20.41 -0.59 -4.69
C GLU A 162 19.39 -0.84 -3.58
N LEU A 163 18.14 -0.39 -3.77
CA LEU A 163 17.08 -0.61 -2.79
C LEU A 163 16.76 -2.10 -2.61
N ARG A 164 16.83 -2.89 -3.67
CA ARG A 164 16.66 -4.35 -3.60
C ARG A 164 17.73 -5.04 -2.76
N LEU A 165 18.99 -4.63 -2.91
CA LEU A 165 20.08 -5.13 -2.07
C LEU A 165 19.88 -4.74 -0.61
N ARG A 166 19.54 -3.46 -0.36
CA ARG A 166 19.28 -2.94 0.99
C ARG A 166 18.20 -3.71 1.73
N ARG A 167 17.09 -4.07 1.06
CA ARG A 167 16.01 -4.86 1.68
C ARG A 167 16.48 -6.27 2.03
N SER A 168 17.19 -6.90 1.10
CA SER A 168 17.74 -8.25 1.28
C SER A 168 18.70 -8.33 2.47
N ASP A 169 19.54 -7.30 2.66
CA ASP A 169 20.42 -7.18 3.83
C ASP A 169 19.63 -7.01 5.14
N GLY A 170 18.58 -6.19 5.13
CA GLY A 170 17.71 -6.01 6.30
C GLY A 170 16.99 -7.29 6.71
N GLU A 171 16.53 -8.08 5.73
CA GLU A 171 15.93 -9.39 5.97
C GLU A 171 16.94 -10.40 6.53
N ARG A 172 18.15 -10.48 5.96
CA ARG A 172 19.24 -11.31 6.50
C ARG A 172 19.56 -10.96 7.95
N ARG A 173 19.73 -9.66 8.26
CA ARG A 173 20.03 -9.20 9.62
C ARG A 173 18.94 -9.57 10.62
N ARG A 174 17.66 -9.44 10.24
CA ARG A 174 16.52 -9.85 11.09
C ARG A 174 16.49 -11.36 11.31
N ALA A 175 16.79 -12.15 10.27
CA ALA A 175 16.85 -13.60 10.39
C ALA A 175 18.03 -14.08 11.26
N SER A 176 19.15 -13.38 11.28
CA SER A 176 20.29 -13.68 12.16
C SER A 176 20.11 -13.22 13.61
N ALA A 177 19.12 -12.37 13.88
CA ALA A 177 18.83 -11.85 15.22
C ALA A 177 17.63 -12.55 15.91
N ALA A 178 17.03 -13.54 15.24
CA ALA A 178 15.92 -14.36 15.73
C ALA A 178 16.39 -15.78 16.03
#